data_AF-A0A520HG09-F1
#
_entry.id   AF-A0A520HG09-F1
#
_cell.length_a   1.000
_cell.length_b   1.000
_cell.length_c   1.000
_cell.angle_alpha   90.00
_cell.angle_beta   90.00
_cell.angle_gamma   90.00
#
_symmetry.space_group_name_H-M   'P 1'
#
loop_
_entity.id
_entity.type
_entity.pdbx_description
1 polymer ?
#
loop_
_entity_poly.entity_id
_entity_poly.type
_entity_poly.pdbx_seq_one_letter_code
_entity_poly.pdbx_strand_id
1 'polypeptide(L)'
;MLANNLPDYDQAFIVVNSPYYGGSGGVYATSSTEASSTEIAIHEIGHSFAQLADEYWAGDSYASEKPNMTQNTNPATVKWRNWYGINSIGIYPYGSSGNPAAWFRPHQLCKMQYLNYPFCAVCRERFIDRIHQLVNMIDTYTPATTSFSLTNSAPVNFAVAHVETLPSTITVRWYLNGSSTPFATGVNSVSIPYANFVVGNNTVRAEVTDNTTLSKTYLPGIGYINNLSWTVYNAGALPVKLSNFSGELINKKDGLLKWTIETSADLAYFEMEKSADGSSFKKIGRINQQVSSAVPYRYTDQSRMELN
;
A
#
# COMPACT_ATOMS: atom_id res chain seq x y z
N MET A 1 13.07 8.99 -26.55
CA MET A 1 14.40 8.36 -26.74
C MET A 1 14.95 7.77 -25.46
N LEU A 2 15.13 8.52 -24.36
CA LEU A 2 15.58 7.93 -23.08
C LEU A 2 14.62 6.85 -22.56
N ALA A 3 13.33 7.17 -22.38
CA ALA A 3 12.33 6.20 -21.89
C ALA A 3 12.17 4.92 -22.72
N ASN A 4 12.56 4.93 -24.00
CA ASN A 4 12.47 3.75 -24.85
C ASN A 4 13.69 2.82 -24.71
N ASN A 5 14.80 3.30 -24.15
CA ASN A 5 16.06 2.57 -24.07
C ASN A 5 16.55 2.37 -22.62
N LEU A 6 16.08 3.20 -21.69
CA LEU A 6 16.39 3.16 -20.27
C LEU A 6 15.08 3.33 -19.51
N PRO A 7 14.18 2.32 -19.48
CA PRO A 7 12.85 2.49 -18.90
C PRO A 7 12.88 2.67 -17.36
N ASP A 8 13.95 2.25 -16.71
CA ASP A 8 14.10 2.27 -15.23
C ASP A 8 14.66 3.60 -14.69
N TYR A 9 14.53 4.71 -15.44
CA TYR A 9 14.94 6.04 -14.98
C TYR A 9 13.74 6.89 -14.56
N ASP A 10 13.88 7.62 -13.45
CA ASP A 10 12.88 8.58 -12.99
C ASP A 10 13.31 10.03 -13.22
N GLN A 11 14.62 10.31 -13.11
CA GLN A 11 15.21 11.63 -13.27
C GLN A 11 16.57 11.50 -13.97
N ALA A 12 16.79 12.31 -15.00
CA ALA A 12 18.08 12.38 -15.67
C ALA A 12 18.85 13.65 -15.26
N PHE A 13 20.17 13.50 -15.18
CA PHE A 13 21.11 14.56 -14.87
C PHE A 13 22.19 14.62 -15.96
N ILE A 14 22.49 15.81 -16.46
CA ILE A 14 23.50 16.03 -17.50
C ILE A 14 24.69 16.77 -16.87
N VAL A 15 25.85 16.14 -16.88
CA VAL A 15 27.10 16.76 -16.39
C VAL A 15 27.97 17.14 -17.57
N VAL A 16 28.24 18.43 -17.71
CA VAL A 16 29.07 18.99 -18.79
C VAL A 16 30.50 19.15 -18.28
N ASN A 17 31.45 18.41 -18.85
CA ASN A 17 32.87 18.52 -18.51
C ASN A 17 33.45 19.86 -18.98
N SER A 18 33.30 20.89 -18.16
CA SER A 18 33.71 22.26 -18.44
C SER A 18 34.05 22.95 -17.11
N PRO A 19 35.19 23.66 -17.03
CA PRO A 19 35.56 24.40 -15.82
C PRO A 19 34.77 25.72 -15.69
N TYR A 20 33.95 26.08 -16.67
CA TYR A 20 33.18 27.33 -16.65
C TYR A 20 31.88 27.17 -15.87
N TYR A 21 31.51 28.20 -15.12
CA TYR A 21 30.25 28.25 -14.38
C TYR A 21 29.06 28.10 -15.33
N GLY A 22 28.18 27.13 -15.06
CA GLY A 22 26.98 26.94 -15.85
C GLY A 22 26.09 25.80 -15.36
N GLY A 23 24.79 26.01 -15.54
CA GLY A 23 23.75 25.04 -15.30
C GLY A 23 22.47 25.45 -16.00
N SER A 24 21.54 24.53 -16.11
CA SER A 24 20.19 24.80 -16.60
C SER A 24 19.23 23.72 -16.13
N GLY A 25 18.07 24.18 -15.68
CA GLY A 25 16.93 23.35 -15.35
C GLY A 25 15.91 23.32 -16.48
N GLY A 26 15.03 22.32 -16.44
CA GLY A 26 14.02 22.12 -17.48
C GLY A 26 13.52 20.69 -17.42
N VAL A 27 13.52 19.98 -18.55
CA VAL A 27 13.24 18.54 -18.54
C VAL A 27 14.39 17.78 -17.85
N TYR A 28 15.62 18.26 -18.00
CA TYR A 28 16.82 17.66 -17.45
C TYR A 28 17.58 18.70 -16.64
N ALA A 29 18.04 18.30 -15.45
CA ALA A 29 18.93 19.13 -14.67
C ALA A 29 20.34 19.01 -15.26
N THR A 30 20.98 20.15 -15.53
CA THR A 30 22.28 20.21 -16.18
C THR A 30 23.24 21.06 -15.36
N SER A 31 24.46 20.59 -15.11
CA SER A 31 25.52 21.39 -14.49
C SER A 31 26.86 21.18 -15.18
N SER A 32 27.75 22.16 -15.10
CA SER A 32 29.16 21.97 -15.48
C SER A 32 29.94 21.22 -14.39
N THR A 33 31.26 21.11 -14.54
CA THR A 33 32.19 20.55 -13.54
C THR A 33 32.97 21.64 -12.78
N GLU A 34 32.46 22.88 -12.78
CA GLU A 34 33.02 23.98 -11.98
C GLU A 34 32.91 23.67 -10.47
N ALA A 35 33.68 24.37 -9.62
CA ALA A 35 33.73 24.12 -8.18
C ALA A 35 32.37 24.18 -7.47
N SER A 36 31.43 24.99 -7.98
CA SER A 36 30.07 25.13 -7.45
C SER A 36 29.06 24.14 -8.06
N SER A 37 29.52 23.23 -8.92
CA SER A 37 28.66 22.31 -9.69
C SER A 37 27.68 21.51 -8.85
N THR A 38 28.07 21.02 -7.67
CA THR A 38 27.16 20.33 -6.75
C THR A 38 26.00 21.24 -6.31
N GLU A 39 26.31 22.50 -6.01
CA GLU A 39 25.30 23.45 -5.55
C GLU A 39 24.34 23.85 -6.66
N ILE A 40 24.88 24.07 -7.86
CA ILE A 40 24.11 24.29 -9.10
C ILE A 40 23.25 23.08 -9.38
N ALA A 41 23.79 21.87 -9.30
CA ALA A 41 23.07 20.66 -9.62
C ALA A 41 21.82 20.46 -8.74
N ILE A 42 21.96 20.74 -7.44
CA ILE A 42 20.85 20.71 -6.49
C ILE A 42 19.83 21.82 -6.81
N HIS A 43 20.26 22.98 -7.29
CA HIS A 43 19.34 24.03 -7.76
C HIS A 43 18.56 23.56 -9.01
N GLU A 44 19.24 23.03 -10.03
CA GLU A 44 18.62 22.65 -11.30
C GLU A 44 17.67 21.44 -11.19
N ILE A 45 17.91 20.53 -10.25
CA ILE A 45 16.95 19.45 -9.94
C ILE A 45 15.68 20.01 -9.28
N GLY A 46 15.74 21.18 -8.63
CA GLY A 46 14.57 21.92 -8.15
C GLY A 46 13.60 22.26 -9.27
N HIS A 47 14.11 22.75 -10.41
CA HIS A 47 13.32 22.97 -11.61
C HIS A 47 12.83 21.65 -12.22
N SER A 48 13.75 20.70 -12.40
CA SER A 48 13.51 19.54 -13.26
C SER A 48 12.64 18.47 -12.61
N PHE A 49 12.78 18.28 -11.29
CA PHE A 49 12.03 17.29 -10.52
C PHE A 49 10.84 17.92 -9.80
N ALA A 50 11.07 19.00 -9.04
CA ALA A 50 10.07 19.60 -8.16
C ALA A 50 9.27 20.75 -8.80
N GLN A 51 9.55 21.09 -10.08
CA GLN A 51 8.87 22.13 -10.86
C GLN A 51 8.90 23.52 -10.19
N LEU A 52 9.98 23.83 -9.49
CA LEU A 52 10.18 25.10 -8.82
C LEU A 52 10.56 26.20 -9.81
N ALA A 53 10.20 27.44 -9.51
CA ALA A 53 10.76 28.64 -10.13
C ALA A 53 12.04 29.07 -9.41
N ASP A 54 12.86 29.87 -10.10
CA ASP A 54 13.90 30.66 -9.45
C ASP A 54 13.27 31.61 -8.43
N GLU A 55 13.90 31.74 -7.27
CA GLU A 55 13.53 32.69 -6.22
C GLU A 55 14.35 34.00 -6.29
N TYR A 56 15.35 34.06 -7.19
CA TYR A 56 15.87 35.33 -7.70
C TYR A 56 15.06 35.75 -8.95
N TRP A 57 15.08 37.05 -9.28
CA TRP A 57 14.38 37.52 -10.46
C TRP A 57 15.16 37.18 -11.73
N ALA A 58 14.79 36.10 -12.42
CA ALA A 58 15.43 35.65 -13.66
C ALA A 58 15.01 36.45 -14.92
N GLY A 59 13.99 37.31 -14.80
CA GLY A 59 13.44 38.12 -15.89
C GLY A 59 11.97 37.85 -16.18
N ASP A 60 11.29 38.81 -16.83
CA ASP A 60 9.83 38.77 -17.06
C ASP A 60 9.34 37.51 -17.77
N SER A 61 10.14 36.96 -18.69
CA SER A 61 9.80 35.75 -19.47
C SER A 61 9.75 34.47 -18.64
N TYR A 62 10.36 34.46 -17.45
CA TYR A 62 10.40 33.31 -16.55
C TYR A 62 9.37 33.39 -15.42
N ALA A 63 8.73 34.56 -15.26
CA ALA A 63 7.71 34.76 -14.24
C ALA A 63 6.44 33.99 -14.59
N SER A 64 6.07 33.03 -13.75
CA SER A 64 4.87 32.21 -13.93
C SER A 64 4.39 31.63 -12.60
N GLU A 65 3.10 31.29 -12.55
CA GLU A 65 2.51 30.64 -11.38
C GLU A 65 3.12 29.24 -11.17
N LYS A 66 3.97 29.11 -10.15
CA LYS A 66 4.70 27.90 -9.76
C LYS A 66 4.54 27.64 -8.26
N PRO A 67 4.88 26.46 -7.74
CA PRO A 67 4.70 26.16 -6.32
C PRO A 67 5.34 27.17 -5.36
N ASN A 68 6.45 27.81 -5.75
CA ASN A 68 7.20 28.81 -4.98
C ASN A 68 7.23 30.21 -5.64
N MET A 69 6.38 30.48 -6.63
CA MET A 69 6.25 31.80 -7.27
C MET A 69 4.78 32.09 -7.61
N THR A 70 4.26 33.24 -7.18
CA THR A 70 2.86 33.60 -7.41
C THR A 70 2.66 35.11 -7.39
N GLN A 71 1.58 35.59 -8.02
CA GLN A 71 1.09 36.96 -7.88
C GLN A 71 0.07 37.09 -6.73
N ASN A 72 -0.35 35.96 -6.12
CA ASN A 72 -1.29 35.97 -5.01
C ASN A 72 -0.64 36.48 -3.72
N THR A 73 -1.19 37.56 -3.17
CA THR A 73 -0.73 38.20 -1.92
C THR A 73 -1.55 37.85 -0.69
N ASN A 74 -2.61 37.06 -0.83
CA ASN A 74 -3.50 36.72 0.28
C ASN A 74 -2.94 35.52 1.07
N PRO A 75 -2.57 35.70 2.36
CA PRO A 75 -2.06 34.61 3.20
C PRO A 75 -3.00 33.40 3.32
N ALA A 76 -4.32 33.60 3.18
CA ALA A 76 -5.31 32.54 3.28
C ALA A 76 -5.43 31.69 2.01
N THR A 77 -4.99 32.19 0.85
CA THR A 77 -5.17 31.49 -0.44
C THR A 77 -3.88 31.31 -1.24
N VAL A 78 -2.76 31.87 -0.78
CA VAL A 78 -1.45 31.64 -1.39
C VAL A 78 -1.14 30.14 -1.42
N LYS A 79 -0.39 29.69 -2.43
CA LYS A 79 -0.14 28.26 -2.65
C LYS A 79 0.44 27.56 -1.42
N TRP A 80 1.30 28.25 -0.67
CA TRP A 80 1.93 27.79 0.55
C TRP A 80 1.24 28.27 1.84
N ARG A 81 -0.06 28.58 1.80
CA ARG A 81 -0.84 29.06 2.97
C ARG A 81 -0.64 28.23 4.24
N ASN A 82 -0.49 26.90 4.12
CA ASN A 82 -0.31 26.01 5.26
C ASN A 82 1.05 26.19 5.95
N TRP A 83 2.03 26.77 5.25
CA TRP A 83 3.33 27.16 5.80
C TRP A 83 3.41 28.62 6.23
N TYR A 84 2.44 29.47 5.87
CA TYR A 84 2.51 30.90 6.14
C TYR A 84 2.70 31.19 7.64
N GLY A 85 3.74 31.95 7.99
CA GLY A 85 4.12 32.26 9.37
C GLY A 85 4.93 31.18 10.10
N ILE A 86 5.22 30.05 9.45
CA ILE A 86 6.03 28.94 10.00
C ILE A 86 7.35 28.89 9.25
N ASN A 87 8.46 28.63 9.95
CA ASN A 87 9.79 28.53 9.33
C ASN A 87 10.14 29.75 8.45
N SER A 88 9.72 30.95 8.90
CA SER A 88 9.91 32.22 8.19
C SER A 88 9.32 32.25 6.78
N ILE A 89 8.34 31.40 6.49
CA ILE A 89 7.60 31.43 5.22
C ILE A 89 6.61 32.61 5.24
N GLY A 90 6.69 33.43 4.20
CA GLY A 90 5.89 34.64 4.03
C GLY A 90 5.55 34.86 2.56
N ILE A 91 5.23 36.09 2.20
CA ILE A 91 4.94 36.51 0.82
C ILE A 91 5.91 37.64 0.51
N TYR A 92 7.08 37.30 -0.01
CA TYR A 92 8.18 38.24 -0.21
C TYR A 92 8.27 38.66 -1.68
N PRO A 93 8.22 39.95 -2.01
CA PRO A 93 8.29 40.39 -3.40
C PRO A 93 9.67 40.12 -4.02
N TYR A 94 9.71 39.89 -5.33
CA TYR A 94 10.97 39.71 -6.05
C TYR A 94 11.77 41.02 -6.20
N GLY A 95 11.09 42.17 -6.20
CA GLY A 95 11.71 43.49 -6.20
C GLY A 95 10.82 44.58 -5.63
N SER A 96 11.32 45.82 -5.60
CA SER A 96 10.61 46.98 -5.03
C SER A 96 9.79 47.78 -6.05
N SER A 97 9.97 47.54 -7.35
CA SER A 97 9.25 48.22 -8.43
C SER A 97 9.11 47.35 -9.68
N GLY A 98 8.30 47.79 -10.63
CA GLY A 98 8.06 47.09 -11.90
C GLY A 98 7.38 45.74 -11.75
N ASN A 99 7.53 44.88 -12.76
CA ASN A 99 7.01 43.51 -12.75
C ASN A 99 7.53 42.66 -11.56
N PRO A 100 8.82 42.73 -11.14
CA PRO A 100 9.30 41.99 -9.97
C PRO A 100 8.54 42.27 -8.67
N ALA A 101 7.94 43.46 -8.51
CA ALA A 101 7.16 43.81 -7.32
C ALA A 101 5.77 43.17 -7.29
N ALA A 102 5.29 42.65 -8.42
CA ALA A 102 3.99 41.99 -8.56
C ALA A 102 4.07 40.46 -8.36
N TRP A 103 5.27 39.90 -8.24
CA TRP A 103 5.51 38.48 -8.02
C TRP A 103 6.13 38.26 -6.65
N PHE A 104 5.83 37.11 -6.04
CA PHE A 104 6.20 36.79 -4.66
C PHE A 104 6.76 35.38 -4.52
N ARG A 105 7.74 35.24 -3.61
CA ARG A 105 8.36 33.97 -3.20
C ARG A 105 8.07 33.65 -1.74
N PRO A 106 8.16 32.37 -1.34
CA PRO A 106 7.81 31.95 0.02
C PRO A 106 8.86 32.30 1.07
N HIS A 107 10.13 32.47 0.71
CA HIS A 107 11.21 32.68 1.68
C HIS A 107 12.28 33.65 1.14
N GLN A 108 13.07 34.27 2.01
CA GLN A 108 14.14 35.18 1.60
C GLN A 108 15.50 34.49 1.40
N LEU A 109 15.64 33.24 1.88
CA LEU A 109 16.86 32.43 1.82
C LEU A 109 16.52 31.00 1.39
N CYS A 110 16.76 30.66 0.13
CA CYS A 110 16.41 29.36 -0.42
C CYS A 110 17.47 28.94 -1.44
N LYS A 111 17.67 27.63 -1.62
CA LYS A 111 18.46 27.06 -2.72
C LYS A 111 18.04 27.59 -4.10
N MET A 112 16.76 27.92 -4.29
CA MET A 112 16.24 28.51 -5.53
C MET A 112 16.63 29.99 -5.70
N GLN A 113 17.21 30.63 -4.68
CA GLN A 113 17.64 32.03 -4.72
C GLN A 113 19.16 32.16 -4.66
N TYR A 114 19.80 31.34 -3.83
CA TYR A 114 21.22 31.43 -3.52
C TYR A 114 21.85 30.05 -3.41
N LEU A 115 23.10 29.93 -3.85
CA LEU A 115 23.93 28.78 -3.51
C LEU A 115 24.27 28.80 -2.02
N ASN A 116 24.64 27.65 -1.47
CA ASN A 116 24.95 27.39 -0.06
C ASN A 116 23.79 27.56 0.93
N TYR A 117 22.55 27.69 0.42
CA TYR A 117 21.34 27.62 1.24
C TYR A 117 20.55 26.34 0.94
N PRO A 118 19.90 25.75 1.95
CA PRO A 118 18.98 24.64 1.73
C PRO A 118 17.69 25.13 1.05
N PHE A 119 16.89 24.20 0.54
CA PHE A 119 15.51 24.50 0.15
C PHE A 119 14.69 24.98 1.35
N CYS A 120 13.89 26.03 1.12
CA CYS A 120 12.89 26.48 2.09
C CYS A 120 11.81 25.39 2.29
N ALA A 121 10.98 25.53 3.32
CA ALA A 121 9.97 24.51 3.67
C ALA A 121 9.01 24.22 2.50
N VAL A 122 8.60 25.25 1.77
CA VAL A 122 7.72 25.13 0.59
C VAL A 122 8.40 24.33 -0.52
N CYS A 123 9.65 24.68 -0.87
CA CYS A 123 10.38 23.98 -1.93
C CYS A 123 10.67 22.53 -1.56
N ARG A 124 11.00 22.25 -0.29
CA ARG A 124 11.24 20.89 0.20
C ARG A 124 9.98 20.03 0.17
N GLU A 125 8.84 20.59 0.57
CA GLU A 125 7.53 19.93 0.46
C GLU A 125 7.25 19.49 -0.98
N ARG A 126 7.61 20.30 -1.98
CA ARG A 126 7.40 19.93 -3.40
C ARG A 126 8.22 18.74 -3.86
N PHE A 127 9.42 18.54 -3.32
CA PHE A 127 10.17 17.31 -3.55
C PHE A 127 9.44 16.11 -2.95
N ILE A 128 8.94 16.24 -1.72
CA ILE A 128 8.21 15.17 -1.02
C ILE A 128 6.91 14.82 -1.78
N ASP A 129 6.15 15.84 -2.20
CA ASP A 129 4.96 15.68 -3.05
C ASP A 129 5.27 14.92 -4.33
N ARG A 130 6.40 15.24 -4.98
CA ARG A 130 6.80 14.60 -6.23
C ARG A 130 7.22 13.15 -6.02
N ILE A 131 7.95 12.85 -4.95
CA ILE A 131 8.35 11.48 -4.60
C ILE A 131 7.10 10.61 -4.40
N HIS A 132 6.13 11.06 -3.60
CA HIS A 132 4.89 10.32 -3.36
C HIS A 132 3.96 10.21 -4.57
N GLN A 133 4.16 11.03 -5.62
CA GLN A 133 3.47 10.84 -6.91
C GLN A 133 4.10 9.76 -7.78
N LEU A 134 5.38 9.47 -7.56
CA LEU A 134 6.17 8.55 -8.39
C LEU A 134 6.37 7.20 -7.71
N VAL A 135 6.40 7.18 -6.38
CA VAL A 135 6.75 6.02 -5.56
C VAL A 135 5.53 5.55 -4.78
N ASN A 136 5.25 4.25 -4.84
CA ASN A 136 4.36 3.59 -3.90
C ASN A 136 5.15 3.30 -2.63
N MET A 137 4.62 3.69 -1.47
CA MET A 137 5.31 3.41 -0.20
C MET A 137 5.40 1.92 0.13
N ILE A 138 4.55 1.07 -0.46
CA ILE A 138 4.53 -0.38 -0.23
C ILE A 138 5.47 -1.07 -1.23
N ASP A 139 6.58 -1.61 -0.74
CA ASP A 139 7.56 -2.33 -1.55
C ASP A 139 7.12 -3.77 -1.81
N THR A 140 6.79 -4.50 -0.75
CA THR A 140 6.33 -5.89 -0.83
C THR A 140 5.31 -6.19 0.26
N TYR A 141 4.55 -7.26 0.08
CA TYR A 141 3.54 -7.65 1.04
C TYR A 141 3.27 -9.15 1.01
N THR A 142 2.74 -9.65 2.13
CA THR A 142 2.35 -11.05 2.31
C THR A 142 0.94 -11.09 2.90
N PRO A 143 0.05 -11.98 2.44
CA PRO A 143 0.19 -12.89 1.29
C PRO A 143 0.33 -12.16 -0.05
N ALA A 144 1.07 -12.73 -1.01
CA ALA A 144 1.24 -12.11 -2.34
C ALA A 144 -0.08 -12.06 -3.15
N THR A 145 -0.95 -13.06 -2.97
CA THR A 145 -2.31 -13.06 -3.50
C THR A 145 -3.25 -12.28 -2.59
N THR A 146 -3.91 -11.26 -3.15
CA THR A 146 -4.87 -10.39 -2.44
C THR A 146 -6.28 -10.97 -2.34
N SER A 147 -6.53 -12.16 -2.89
CA SER A 147 -7.81 -12.86 -2.77
C SER A 147 -7.58 -14.36 -2.62
N PHE A 148 -8.06 -14.95 -1.53
CA PHE A 148 -7.91 -16.38 -1.26
C PHE A 148 -8.96 -16.89 -0.25
N SER A 149 -9.11 -18.21 -0.18
CA SER A 149 -9.98 -18.89 0.80
C SER A 149 -9.14 -19.50 1.91
N LEU A 150 -9.65 -19.46 3.14
CA LEU A 150 -9.07 -20.20 4.26
C LEU A 150 -9.21 -21.70 4.02
N THR A 151 -8.12 -22.45 4.17
CA THR A 151 -8.10 -23.91 3.97
C THR A 151 -8.03 -24.70 5.27
N ASN A 152 -7.66 -24.04 6.37
CA ASN A 152 -7.54 -24.62 7.70
C ASN A 152 -7.77 -23.54 8.77
N SER A 153 -7.72 -23.95 10.04
CA SER A 153 -7.92 -23.08 11.20
C SER A 153 -6.65 -22.43 11.75
N ALA A 154 -5.52 -22.50 11.03
CA ALA A 154 -4.30 -21.82 11.44
C ALA A 154 -4.44 -20.29 11.30
N PRO A 155 -3.75 -19.50 12.14
CA PRO A 155 -3.67 -18.05 11.96
C PRO A 155 -3.07 -17.70 10.59
N VAL A 156 -3.56 -16.60 10.00
CA VAL A 156 -3.04 -16.08 8.73
C VAL A 156 -2.13 -14.89 9.03
N ASN A 157 -0.91 -14.96 8.53
CA ASN A 157 0.07 -13.88 8.67
C ASN A 157 -0.07 -12.88 7.52
N PHE A 158 -0.11 -11.61 7.86
CA PHE A 158 -0.03 -10.50 6.93
C PHE A 158 1.19 -9.66 7.23
N ALA A 159 1.87 -9.18 6.19
CA ALA A 159 3.01 -8.30 6.33
C ALA A 159 3.06 -7.28 5.20
N VAL A 160 3.60 -6.11 5.49
CA VAL A 160 3.90 -5.04 4.54
C VAL A 160 5.33 -4.58 4.80
N ALA A 161 6.17 -4.67 3.78
CA ALA A 161 7.43 -3.93 3.73
C ALA A 161 7.16 -2.59 3.03
N HIS A 162 7.75 -1.53 3.56
CA HIS A 162 7.56 -0.18 3.03
C HIS A 162 8.90 0.53 2.91
N VAL A 163 8.90 1.61 2.13
CA VAL A 163 10.05 2.50 2.00
C VAL A 163 10.51 2.97 3.38
N GLU A 164 11.82 2.95 3.62
CA GLU A 164 12.42 3.43 4.86
C GLU A 164 12.78 4.91 4.77
N THR A 165 12.44 5.67 5.81
CA THR A 165 12.81 7.08 5.95
C THR A 165 13.73 7.28 7.15
N LEU A 166 14.52 8.36 7.18
CA LEU A 166 15.45 8.67 8.27
C LEU A 166 15.18 10.07 8.85
N PRO A 167 14.68 10.18 10.11
CA PRO A 167 14.14 9.09 10.93
C PRO A 167 12.87 8.49 10.30
N SER A 168 12.47 7.29 10.74
CA SER A 168 11.26 6.64 10.20
C SER A 168 10.01 7.47 10.54
N THR A 169 9.29 7.86 9.50
CA THR A 169 8.03 8.62 9.53
C THR A 169 6.83 7.81 9.06
N ILE A 170 7.08 6.62 8.50
CA ILE A 170 6.05 5.73 7.97
C ILE A 170 5.40 4.95 9.11
N THR A 171 4.08 4.81 9.07
CA THR A 171 3.31 4.02 10.03
C THR A 171 2.31 3.15 9.30
N VAL A 172 2.24 1.87 9.68
CA VAL A 172 1.24 0.92 9.18
C VAL A 172 0.11 0.77 10.19
N ARG A 173 -1.14 0.89 9.73
CA ARG A 173 -2.37 0.62 10.50
C ARG A 173 -3.16 -0.52 9.86
N TRP A 174 -3.58 -1.48 10.68
CA TRP A 174 -4.26 -2.68 10.22
C TRP A 174 -5.74 -2.67 10.60
N TYR A 175 -6.61 -2.93 9.63
CA TYR A 175 -8.06 -2.93 9.78
C TYR A 175 -8.65 -4.28 9.34
N LEU A 176 -9.76 -4.66 9.96
CA LEU A 176 -10.50 -5.87 9.63
C LEU A 176 -11.97 -5.51 9.37
N ASN A 177 -12.54 -6.08 8.30
CA ASN A 177 -13.96 -6.04 7.93
C ASN A 177 -14.59 -4.64 7.92
N GLY A 178 -13.87 -3.65 7.39
CA GLY A 178 -14.38 -2.28 7.25
C GLY A 178 -14.45 -1.49 8.56
N SER A 179 -13.85 -1.97 9.64
CA SER A 179 -13.71 -1.22 10.90
C SER A 179 -13.08 0.16 10.65
N SER A 180 -13.60 1.19 11.33
CA SER A 180 -13.01 2.53 11.35
C SER A 180 -11.81 2.64 12.29
N THR A 181 -11.66 1.71 13.22
CA THR A 181 -10.54 1.65 14.16
C THR A 181 -9.58 0.53 13.77
N PRO A 182 -8.25 0.79 13.75
CA PRO A 182 -7.28 -0.24 13.48
C PRO A 182 -7.16 -1.19 14.68
N PHE A 183 -7.00 -2.48 14.42
CA PHE A 183 -6.73 -3.48 15.47
C PHE A 183 -5.23 -3.58 15.82
N ALA A 184 -4.36 -3.07 14.95
CA ALA A 184 -2.92 -2.93 15.20
C ALA A 184 -2.37 -1.68 14.50
N THR A 185 -1.35 -1.05 15.09
CA THR A 185 -0.74 0.19 14.57
C THR A 185 0.75 0.18 14.88
N GLY A 186 1.57 0.67 13.94
CA GLY A 186 3.02 0.79 14.12
C GLY A 186 3.78 -0.54 14.01
N VAL A 187 3.14 -1.57 13.44
CA VAL A 187 3.76 -2.89 13.21
C VAL A 187 3.65 -3.28 11.75
N ASN A 188 4.75 -3.81 11.20
CA ASN A 188 4.84 -4.16 9.77
C ASN A 188 4.23 -5.53 9.46
N SER A 189 3.86 -6.30 10.48
CA SER A 189 3.22 -7.59 10.33
C SER A 189 2.22 -7.87 11.43
N VAL A 190 1.17 -8.61 11.10
CA VAL A 190 0.15 -9.09 12.03
C VAL A 190 -0.16 -10.56 11.75
N SER A 191 -0.56 -11.29 12.78
CA SER A 191 -1.09 -12.65 12.66
C SER A 191 -2.54 -12.63 13.12
N ILE A 192 -3.47 -12.94 12.22
CA ILE A 192 -4.91 -12.91 12.50
C ILE A 192 -5.37 -14.36 12.76
N PRO A 193 -5.83 -14.69 13.97
CA PRO A 193 -6.38 -16.01 14.27
C PRO A 193 -7.60 -16.33 13.40
N TYR A 194 -7.81 -17.60 13.07
CA TYR A 194 -8.96 -18.06 12.29
C TYR A 194 -10.30 -17.56 12.86
N ALA A 195 -10.43 -17.58 14.20
CA ALA A 195 -11.65 -17.17 14.91
C ALA A 195 -12.05 -15.70 14.70
N ASN A 196 -11.13 -14.84 14.22
CA ASN A 196 -11.42 -13.44 13.93
C ASN A 196 -12.05 -13.23 12.54
N PHE A 197 -11.98 -14.23 11.65
CA PHE A 197 -12.63 -14.16 10.35
C PHE A 197 -14.09 -14.62 10.46
N VAL A 198 -15.03 -13.75 10.12
CA VAL A 198 -16.45 -14.12 10.05
C VAL A 198 -16.69 -15.09 8.90
N VAL A 199 -17.71 -15.96 9.00
CA VAL A 199 -18.10 -16.81 7.86
C VAL A 199 -18.50 -15.94 6.67
N GLY A 200 -18.01 -16.27 5.49
CA GLY A 200 -18.14 -15.48 4.27
C GLY A 200 -16.91 -14.62 3.96
N ASN A 201 -17.13 -13.48 3.31
CA ASN A 201 -16.07 -12.59 2.88
C ASN A 201 -15.57 -11.71 4.03
N ASN A 202 -14.26 -11.68 4.20
CA ASN A 202 -13.56 -10.77 5.10
C ASN A 202 -12.65 -9.85 4.30
N THR A 203 -12.36 -8.67 4.86
CA THR A 203 -11.38 -7.74 4.30
C THR A 203 -10.33 -7.41 5.34
N VAL A 204 -9.06 -7.67 5.04
CA VAL A 204 -7.92 -7.18 5.82
C VAL A 204 -7.33 -6.01 5.06
N ARG A 205 -7.16 -4.85 5.69
CA ARG A 205 -6.57 -3.66 5.06
C ARG A 205 -5.37 -3.18 5.85
N ALA A 206 -4.24 -2.99 5.17
CA ALA A 206 -3.10 -2.24 5.66
C ALA A 206 -3.13 -0.82 5.07
N GLU A 207 -3.18 0.18 5.94
CA GLU A 207 -3.01 1.60 5.59
C GLU A 207 -1.58 2.00 5.96
N VAL A 208 -0.78 2.37 4.95
CA VAL A 208 0.58 2.86 5.13
C VAL A 208 0.56 4.38 4.99
N THR A 209 0.96 5.09 6.03
CA THR A 209 0.93 6.56 6.09
C THR A 209 2.31 7.13 6.34
N ASP A 210 2.75 8.12 5.54
CA ASP A 210 3.89 8.97 5.87
C ASP A 210 3.44 10.16 6.73
N ASN A 211 3.90 10.18 7.99
CA ASN A 211 3.60 11.22 8.96
C ASN A 211 4.69 12.31 9.01
N THR A 212 5.48 12.47 7.93
CA THR A 212 6.51 13.50 7.85
C THR A 212 5.96 14.89 8.18
N THR A 213 6.65 15.59 9.08
CA THR A 213 6.33 16.98 9.43
C THR A 213 6.87 17.99 8.42
N LEU A 214 7.61 17.51 7.42
CA LEU A 214 8.18 18.30 6.33
C LEU A 214 7.17 18.60 5.21
N SER A 215 5.92 18.13 5.35
CA SER A 215 4.81 18.44 4.48
C SER A 215 3.57 18.86 5.29
N LYS A 216 2.89 19.90 4.82
CA LYS A 216 1.68 20.52 5.35
C LYS A 216 0.57 20.63 4.31
N THR A 217 0.81 20.35 3.03
CA THR A 217 -0.23 20.31 1.99
C THR A 217 -1.37 19.31 2.33
N TYR A 218 -1.11 18.38 3.25
CA TYR A 218 -2.01 17.34 3.77
C TYR A 218 -2.90 17.80 4.95
N LEU A 219 -3.10 19.10 5.15
CA LEU A 219 -4.05 19.59 6.15
C LEU A 219 -5.34 20.05 5.44
N PRO A 220 -6.49 19.40 5.68
CA PRO A 220 -6.81 18.52 6.83
C PRO A 220 -6.67 16.99 6.61
N GLY A 221 -6.14 16.52 5.48
CA GLY A 221 -6.10 15.09 5.13
C GLY A 221 -4.85 14.31 5.54
N ILE A 222 -4.89 13.60 6.67
CA ILE A 222 -4.28 12.29 7.02
C ILE A 222 -2.87 11.83 6.51
N GLY A 223 -2.07 12.68 5.86
CA GLY A 223 -0.74 12.34 5.32
C GLY A 223 -0.78 11.74 3.90
N TYR A 224 0.39 11.34 3.38
CA TYR A 224 0.47 10.52 2.17
C TYR A 224 0.06 9.10 2.54
N ILE A 225 -0.89 8.49 1.82
CA ILE A 225 -1.47 7.20 2.19
C ILE A 225 -1.50 6.25 1.00
N ASN A 226 -0.96 5.05 1.21
CA ASN A 226 -1.19 3.90 0.35
C ASN A 226 -1.98 2.84 1.11
N ASN A 227 -3.01 2.29 0.46
CA ASN A 227 -3.82 1.22 1.03
C ASN A 227 -3.57 -0.08 0.27
N LEU A 228 -3.46 -1.18 1.01
CA LEU A 228 -3.44 -2.54 0.50
C LEU A 228 -4.53 -3.34 1.19
N SER A 229 -5.32 -4.08 0.41
CA SER A 229 -6.43 -4.88 0.93
C SER A 229 -6.35 -6.31 0.44
N TRP A 230 -6.62 -7.26 1.35
CA TRP A 230 -6.85 -8.66 1.05
C TRP A 230 -8.31 -9.01 1.27
N THR A 231 -8.89 -9.76 0.34
CA THR A 231 -10.18 -10.42 0.50
C THR A 231 -9.95 -11.87 0.91
N VAL A 232 -10.47 -12.23 2.08
CA VAL A 232 -10.28 -13.57 2.67
C VAL A 232 -11.65 -14.23 2.80
N TYR A 233 -11.88 -15.30 2.03
CA TYR A 233 -13.11 -16.07 2.15
C TYR A 233 -12.97 -17.15 3.22
N ASN A 234 -13.82 -17.06 4.24
CA ASN A 234 -13.97 -18.10 5.24
C ASN A 234 -15.22 -18.93 4.91
N ALA A 235 -15.05 -20.16 4.41
CA ALA A 235 -16.16 -21.06 4.12
C ALA A 235 -16.93 -21.50 5.39
N GLY A 236 -16.41 -21.17 6.57
CA GLY A 236 -16.80 -21.79 7.84
C GLY A 236 -16.03 -23.07 8.06
N ALA A 237 -15.90 -23.48 9.33
CA ALA A 237 -15.43 -24.82 9.61
C ALA A 237 -16.51 -25.80 9.13
N LEU A 238 -16.11 -26.94 8.55
CA LEU A 238 -17.05 -28.03 8.36
C LEU A 238 -17.70 -28.30 9.74
N PRO A 239 -19.03 -28.24 9.85
CA PRO A 239 -19.70 -28.40 11.14
C PRO A 239 -19.47 -29.77 11.77
N VAL A 240 -18.92 -30.72 11.01
CA VAL A 240 -18.76 -32.12 11.41
C VAL A 240 -17.30 -32.42 11.69
N LYS A 241 -17.02 -32.81 12.92
CA LYS A 241 -15.78 -33.49 13.31
C LYS A 241 -16.06 -34.95 13.59
N LEU A 242 -15.40 -35.85 12.85
CA LEU A 242 -15.47 -37.29 13.10
C LEU A 242 -14.65 -37.63 14.35
N SER A 243 -15.28 -38.29 15.32
CA SER A 243 -14.58 -38.86 16.49
C SER A 243 -14.15 -40.30 16.25
N ASN A 244 -14.88 -41.03 15.40
CA ASN A 244 -14.54 -42.38 14.99
C ASN A 244 -15.11 -42.67 13.60
N PHE A 245 -14.40 -43.49 12.83
CA PHE A 245 -14.86 -44.01 11.54
C PHE A 245 -14.33 -45.44 11.37
N SER A 246 -15.21 -46.37 11.06
CA SER A 246 -14.83 -47.77 10.79
C SER A 246 -15.66 -48.37 9.66
N GLY A 247 -15.07 -49.36 9.00
CA GLY A 247 -15.73 -50.20 8.02
C GLY A 247 -15.58 -51.67 8.38
N GLU A 248 -16.64 -52.46 8.20
CA GLU A 248 -16.60 -53.91 8.35
C GLU A 248 -17.38 -54.60 7.23
N LEU A 249 -16.91 -55.78 6.83
CA LEU A 249 -17.65 -56.64 5.90
C LEU A 249 -18.70 -57.42 6.69
N ILE A 250 -19.96 -57.30 6.30
CA ILE A 250 -21.06 -58.11 6.85
C ILE A 250 -21.60 -59.07 5.79
N ASN A 251 -22.09 -60.23 6.23
CA ASN A 251 -22.67 -61.27 5.36
C ASN A 251 -21.76 -61.71 4.18
N LYS A 252 -20.44 -61.55 4.34
CA LYS A 252 -19.39 -61.81 3.32
C LYS A 252 -19.48 -60.97 2.05
N LYS A 253 -20.38 -59.98 1.96
CA LYS A 253 -20.65 -59.27 0.69
C LYS A 253 -21.02 -57.80 0.82
N ASP A 254 -21.52 -57.36 1.98
CA ASP A 254 -21.99 -55.99 2.16
C ASP A 254 -20.96 -55.20 3.00
N GLY A 255 -20.65 -53.97 2.59
CA GLY A 255 -19.76 -53.08 3.32
C GLY A 255 -20.54 -52.22 4.30
N LEU A 256 -20.36 -52.43 5.61
CA LEU A 256 -20.98 -51.60 6.64
C LEU A 256 -20.00 -50.52 7.10
N LEU A 257 -20.36 -49.26 6.86
CA LEU A 257 -19.67 -48.09 7.39
C LEU A 257 -20.35 -47.63 8.68
N LYS A 258 -19.55 -47.32 9.70
CA LYS A 258 -19.99 -46.77 10.99
C LYS A 258 -19.15 -45.55 11.32
N TRP A 259 -19.78 -44.47 11.76
CA TRP A 259 -19.05 -43.29 12.22
C TRP A 259 -19.78 -42.55 13.32
N THR A 260 -19.02 -41.83 14.14
CA THR A 260 -19.54 -40.95 15.17
C THR A 260 -18.99 -39.56 14.94
N ILE A 261 -19.80 -38.57 15.28
CA ILE A 261 -19.47 -37.15 15.13
C ILE A 261 -19.50 -36.50 16.51
N GLU A 262 -18.61 -35.54 16.74
CA GLU A 262 -18.59 -34.80 18.00
C GLU A 262 -19.75 -33.79 18.09
N THR A 263 -20.17 -33.24 16.95
CA THR A 263 -21.25 -32.27 16.84
C THR A 263 -22.07 -32.52 15.58
N SER A 264 -23.37 -32.30 15.67
CA SER A 264 -24.32 -32.34 14.54
C SER A 264 -24.82 -30.95 14.15
N ALA A 265 -24.32 -29.86 14.75
CA ALA A 265 -24.76 -28.50 14.44
C ALA A 265 -24.66 -28.24 12.93
N ASP A 266 -25.64 -27.57 12.32
CA ASP A 266 -25.64 -27.18 10.89
C ASP A 266 -25.38 -28.31 9.86
N LEU A 267 -25.56 -29.58 10.24
CA LEU A 267 -25.49 -30.73 9.35
C LEU A 267 -26.89 -31.10 8.85
N ALA A 268 -27.13 -31.09 7.55
CA ALA A 268 -28.39 -31.60 6.99
C ALA A 268 -28.35 -33.12 6.75
N TYR A 269 -27.26 -33.62 6.16
CA TYR A 269 -27.08 -35.04 5.82
C TYR A 269 -25.62 -35.35 5.47
N PHE A 270 -25.26 -36.64 5.52
CA PHE A 270 -24.09 -37.21 4.87
C PHE A 270 -24.47 -37.75 3.49
N GLU A 271 -23.70 -37.38 2.47
CA GLU A 271 -23.72 -38.05 1.17
C GLU A 271 -22.71 -39.19 1.17
N MET A 272 -23.13 -40.36 0.71
CA MET A 272 -22.27 -41.53 0.62
C MET A 272 -21.88 -41.73 -0.84
N GLU A 273 -20.59 -41.78 -1.09
CA GLU A 273 -20.02 -42.03 -2.41
C GLU A 273 -19.03 -43.20 -2.38
N LYS A 274 -18.89 -43.87 -3.51
CA LYS A 274 -17.96 -44.97 -3.72
C LYS A 274 -17.08 -44.68 -4.91
N SER A 275 -15.81 -45.03 -4.79
CA SER A 275 -14.82 -44.95 -5.86
C SER A 275 -13.99 -46.22 -5.88
N ALA A 276 -13.68 -46.72 -7.08
CA ALA A 276 -12.76 -47.85 -7.28
C ALA A 276 -11.32 -47.38 -7.59
N ASP A 277 -11.18 -46.15 -8.08
CA ASP A 277 -9.91 -45.56 -8.56
C ASP A 277 -9.41 -44.40 -7.66
N GLY A 278 -10.16 -44.06 -6.61
CA GLY A 278 -9.88 -42.94 -5.71
C GLY A 278 -10.09 -41.55 -6.32
N SER A 279 -10.57 -41.45 -7.56
CA SER A 279 -10.70 -40.17 -8.29
C SER A 279 -12.09 -39.96 -8.91
N SER A 280 -12.76 -41.03 -9.32
CA SER A 280 -14.14 -41.03 -9.82
C SER A 280 -15.08 -41.52 -8.73
N PHE A 281 -15.97 -40.65 -8.25
CA PHE A 281 -16.90 -40.96 -7.17
C PHE A 281 -18.32 -41.12 -7.71
N LYS A 282 -18.99 -42.21 -7.31
CA LYS A 282 -20.40 -42.48 -7.60
C LYS A 282 -21.20 -42.38 -6.30
N LYS A 283 -22.24 -41.56 -6.30
CA LYS A 283 -23.21 -41.49 -5.22
C LYS A 283 -23.94 -42.83 -5.02
N ILE A 284 -23.86 -43.36 -3.81
CA ILE A 284 -24.50 -44.63 -3.40
C ILE A 284 -25.62 -44.42 -2.38
N GLY A 285 -25.65 -43.29 -1.67
CA GLY A 285 -26.72 -43.03 -0.72
C GLY A 285 -26.64 -41.69 0.00
N ARG A 286 -27.58 -41.50 0.92
CA ARG A 286 -27.69 -40.31 1.77
C ARG A 286 -28.19 -40.73 3.15
N ILE A 287 -27.54 -40.24 4.21
CA ILE A 287 -27.99 -40.41 5.59
C ILE A 287 -28.30 -39.03 6.16
N ASN A 288 -29.57 -38.76 6.48
CA ASN A 288 -29.95 -37.50 7.13
C ASN A 288 -29.37 -37.40 8.54
N GLN A 289 -29.20 -36.17 9.03
CA GLN A 289 -28.77 -35.88 10.38
C GLN A 289 -29.61 -36.64 11.42
N GLN A 290 -28.96 -37.17 12.45
CA GLN A 290 -29.61 -37.78 13.62
C GLN A 290 -29.77 -36.75 14.73
N VAL A 291 -30.84 -36.87 15.53
CA VAL A 291 -31.23 -35.91 16.59
C VAL A 291 -30.20 -35.82 17.73
N SER A 292 -29.33 -36.83 17.88
CA SER A 292 -28.29 -36.89 18.92
C SER A 292 -26.94 -37.31 18.33
N SER A 293 -25.88 -36.60 18.72
CA SER A 293 -24.48 -36.93 18.37
C SER A 293 -23.96 -38.21 19.06
N ALA A 294 -24.69 -38.74 20.04
CA ALA A 294 -24.30 -39.96 20.77
C ALA A 294 -24.61 -41.27 20.03
N VAL A 295 -25.39 -41.23 18.94
CA VAL A 295 -25.75 -42.42 18.15
C VAL A 295 -24.80 -42.53 16.94
N PRO A 296 -24.12 -43.66 16.74
CA PRO A 296 -23.30 -43.88 15.55
C PRO A 296 -24.17 -43.89 14.29
N TYR A 297 -23.77 -43.11 13.30
CA TYR A 297 -24.29 -43.20 11.94
C TYR A 297 -23.87 -44.54 11.33
N ARG A 298 -24.73 -45.10 10.49
CA ARG A 298 -24.50 -46.37 9.81
C ARG A 298 -25.00 -46.30 8.38
N TYR A 299 -24.20 -46.84 7.46
CA TYR A 299 -24.60 -47.02 6.07
C TYR A 299 -24.08 -48.36 5.56
N THR A 300 -24.96 -49.17 4.97
CA THR A 300 -24.60 -50.47 4.37
C THR A 300 -24.61 -50.34 2.85
N ASP A 301 -23.44 -50.48 2.24
CA ASP A 301 -23.32 -50.67 0.80
C ASP A 301 -23.61 -52.13 0.45
N GLN A 302 -24.78 -52.38 -0.15
CA GLN A 302 -25.22 -53.69 -0.64
C GLN A 302 -24.77 -53.98 -2.07
N SER A 303 -24.10 -53.02 -2.73
CA SER A 303 -23.55 -53.26 -4.06
C SER A 303 -22.39 -54.25 -3.93
N ARG A 304 -22.46 -55.36 -4.68
CA ARG A 304 -21.43 -56.41 -4.70
C ARG A 304 -20.04 -55.75 -4.74
N MET A 305 -19.19 -56.06 -3.77
CA MET A 305 -17.76 -56.01 -4.03
C MET A 305 -17.50 -57.10 -5.07
N GLU A 306 -17.55 -56.73 -6.36
CA GLU A 306 -16.92 -57.55 -7.38
C GLU A 306 -15.42 -57.45 -7.11
N LEU A 307 -14.94 -58.34 -6.25
CA LEU A 307 -13.53 -58.68 -6.16
C LEU A 307 -13.19 -59.31 -7.50
N ASN A 308 -12.54 -58.54 -8.37
CA ASN A 308 -11.77 -59.11 -9.46
C ASN A 308 -10.61 -59.94 -8.89
#